data_AF-A0A535VE07-F1
#
_entry.id   AF-A0A535VE07-F1
#
_cell.length_a   1.000
_cell.length_b   1.000
_cell.length_c   1.000
_cell.angle_alpha   90.00
_cell.angle_beta   90.00
_cell.angle_gamma   90.00
#
_symmetry.space_group_name_H-M   'P 1'
#
loop_
_entity.id
_entity.type
_entity.pdbx_description
1 polymer ?
#
loop_
_entity_poly.entity_id
_entity_poly.type
_entity_poly.pdbx_seq_one_letter_code
_entity_poly.pdbx_strand_id
1 'polypeptide(L)'
;MEIQAFATLVIPFIVVVFLAALLFIHPTRTVLLASLLGGLTLGVINILFDLIAYYAHWWHYTLNGLTLHLPLPFYISPVLIYGSLVYLLIWRFWNGRGHWFAMLLLIGVPLFRAGADIFGTVVMQSSYTTFDSILAGPLDLLMWLAMFYA
;
A
#
# COMPACT_ATOMS: atom_id res chain seq x y z
N MET A 1 5.21 16.33 13.55
CA MET A 1 6.15 16.83 12.51
C MET A 1 6.24 15.87 11.32
N GLU A 2 6.03 14.56 11.50
CA GLU A 2 6.26 13.54 10.47
C GLU A 2 5.15 13.43 9.41
N ILE A 3 3.87 13.49 9.81
CA ILE A 3 2.74 13.41 8.87
C ILE A 3 2.71 14.59 7.87
N GLN A 4 3.02 15.81 8.34
CA GLN A 4 3.10 16.99 7.48
C GLN A 4 4.25 16.86 6.48
N ALA A 5 5.44 16.42 6.93
CA ALA A 5 6.58 16.21 6.06
C ALA A 5 6.28 15.17 4.97
N PHE A 6 5.61 14.07 5.32
CA PHE A 6 5.14 13.09 4.34
C PHE A 6 4.18 13.73 3.32
N ALA A 7 3.20 14.49 3.80
CA ALA A 7 2.23 15.15 2.93
C ALA A 7 2.89 16.18 1.99
N THR A 8 3.91 16.90 2.44
CA THR A 8 4.57 17.95 1.65
C THR A 8 5.67 17.45 0.73
N LEU A 9 6.33 16.33 1.06
CA LEU A 9 7.50 15.84 0.32
C LEU A 9 7.21 14.54 -0.42
N VAL A 10 6.56 13.59 0.24
CA VAL A 10 6.38 12.23 -0.29
C VAL A 10 5.18 12.16 -1.23
N ILE A 11 4.05 12.78 -0.88
CA ILE A 11 2.86 12.79 -1.76
C ILE A 11 3.18 13.42 -3.13
N PRO A 12 3.79 14.63 -3.22
CA PRO A 12 4.12 15.20 -4.52
C PRO A 12 5.09 14.32 -5.32
N PHE A 13 6.06 13.71 -4.65
CA PHE A 13 6.98 12.76 -5.29
C PHE A 13 6.24 11.54 -5.85
N ILE A 14 5.34 10.92 -5.09
CA ILE A 14 4.50 9.81 -5.54
C ILE A 14 3.69 10.21 -6.77
N VAL A 15 3.08 11.40 -6.75
CA VAL A 15 2.28 11.90 -7.88
C VAL A 15 3.16 12.08 -9.12
N VAL A 16 4.33 12.70 -8.99
CA VAL A 16 5.26 12.88 -10.12
C VAL A 16 5.73 11.54 -10.68
N VAL A 17 6.10 10.58 -9.83
CA VAL A 17 6.50 9.24 -10.26
C VAL A 17 5.35 8.51 -10.96
N PHE A 18 4.14 8.59 -10.42
CA PHE A 18 2.96 8.00 -11.03
C PHE A 18 2.69 8.59 -12.41
N LEU A 19 2.68 9.92 -12.54
CA LEU A 19 2.49 10.61 -13.82
C LEU A 19 3.60 10.26 -14.82
N ALA A 20 4.85 10.22 -14.37
CA ALA A 20 5.97 9.80 -15.22
C ALA A 20 5.77 8.37 -15.73
N ALA A 21 5.34 7.43 -14.88
CA ALA A 21 5.05 6.07 -15.30
C ALA A 21 3.93 6.00 -16.35
N LEU A 22 2.88 6.83 -16.23
CA LEU A 22 1.83 6.92 -17.25
C LEU A 22 2.36 7.36 -18.62
N LEU A 23 3.36 8.25 -18.65
CA LEU A 23 4.01 8.69 -19.88
C LEU A 23 4.78 7.57 -20.58
N PHE A 24 5.21 6.51 -19.88
CA PHE A 24 5.95 5.40 -20.47
C PHE A 24 5.09 4.15 -20.71
N ILE A 25 4.11 3.88 -19.84
CA ILE A 25 3.23 2.71 -19.95
C ILE A 25 2.17 2.90 -21.04
N HIS A 26 1.72 4.15 -21.25
CA HIS A 26 0.64 4.50 -22.18
C HIS A 26 -0.61 3.60 -22.05
N PRO A 27 -1.22 3.48 -20.86
CA PRO A 27 -2.41 2.66 -20.69
C PRO A 27 -3.60 3.26 -21.45
N THR A 28 -4.52 2.40 -21.87
CA THR A 28 -5.83 2.87 -22.33
C THR A 28 -6.58 3.49 -21.15
N ARG A 29 -7.55 4.38 -21.43
CA ARG A 29 -8.38 5.01 -20.39
C ARG A 29 -9.05 3.99 -19.48
N THR A 30 -9.58 2.91 -20.06
CA THR A 30 -10.26 1.84 -19.31
C THR A 30 -9.31 1.16 -18.33
N VAL A 31 -8.09 0.85 -18.76
CA VAL A 31 -7.07 0.22 -17.92
C VAL A 31 -6.63 1.17 -16.80
N LEU A 32 -6.39 2.45 -17.13
CA LEU A 32 -6.03 3.45 -16.13
C LEU A 32 -7.12 3.60 -15.06
N LEU A 33 -8.39 3.71 -15.47
CA LEU A 33 -9.50 3.83 -14.52
C LEU A 33 -9.66 2.58 -13.66
N ALA A 34 -9.50 1.38 -14.24
CA ALA A 34 -9.53 0.14 -13.48
C ALA A 34 -8.40 0.07 -12.45
N SER A 35 -7.18 0.47 -12.81
CA SER A 35 -6.06 0.54 -11.87
C SER A 35 -6.24 1.62 -10.80
N LEU A 36 -6.80 2.79 -11.13
CA LEU A 36 -7.12 3.81 -10.13
C LEU A 36 -8.20 3.34 -9.17
N LEU A 37 -9.21 2.63 -9.66
CA LEU A 37 -10.25 2.04 -8.83
C LEU A 37 -9.67 0.94 -7.92
N GLY A 38 -8.80 0.07 -8.45
CA GLY A 38 -8.06 -0.91 -7.65
C GLY A 38 -7.22 -0.25 -6.55
N GLY A 39 -6.53 0.84 -6.89
CA GLY A 39 -5.84 1.72 -5.94
C GLY A 39 -6.75 2.20 -4.81
N LEU A 40 -7.87 2.81 -5.17
CA LEU A 40 -8.84 3.32 -4.23
C LEU A 40 -9.39 2.21 -3.32
N THR A 41 -9.77 1.06 -3.89
CA THR A 41 -10.26 -0.11 -3.15
C THR A 41 -9.22 -0.59 -2.15
N LEU A 42 -7.96 -0.74 -2.58
CA LEU A 42 -6.87 -1.15 -1.72
C LEU A 42 -6.67 -0.17 -0.56
N GLY A 43 -6.65 1.14 -0.85
CA GLY A 43 -6.54 2.18 0.18
C GLY A 43 -7.69 2.17 1.19
N VAL A 44 -8.93 1.98 0.72
CA VAL A 44 -10.11 1.90 1.58
C VAL A 44 -10.08 0.66 2.48
N ILE A 45 -9.75 -0.51 1.92
CA ILE A 45 -9.62 -1.75 2.71
C ILE A 45 -8.53 -1.58 3.77
N ASN A 46 -7.39 -0.98 3.41
CA ASN A 46 -6.30 -0.70 4.34
C ASN A 46 -6.76 0.17 5.53
N ILE A 47 -7.41 1.30 5.22
CA ILE A 47 -8.01 2.20 6.23
C ILE A 47 -8.96 1.44 7.18
N LEU A 48 -9.82 0.58 6.63
CA LEU A 48 -10.79 -0.17 7.42
C LEU A 48 -10.12 -1.21 8.32
N PHE A 49 -9.14 -1.94 7.80
CA PHE A 49 -8.37 -2.91 8.58
C PHE A 49 -7.59 -2.24 9.71
N ASP A 50 -6.92 -1.12 9.45
CA ASP A 50 -6.19 -0.37 10.47
C ASP A 50 -7.12 0.15 11.57
N LEU A 51 -8.32 0.61 11.19
CA LEU A 51 -9.30 1.06 12.17
C LEU A 51 -9.79 -0.09 13.05
N ILE A 52 -10.07 -1.25 12.43
CA ILE A 52 -10.43 -2.48 13.16
C ILE A 52 -9.29 -2.90 14.09
N ALA A 53 -8.06 -2.89 13.60
CA ALA A 53 -6.88 -3.29 14.35
C ALA A 53 -6.65 -2.39 15.57
N TYR A 54 -6.86 -1.08 15.42
CA TYR A 54 -6.79 -0.14 16.53
C TYR A 54 -7.80 -0.49 17.63
N TYR A 55 -9.08 -0.68 17.27
CA TYR A 55 -10.13 -1.00 18.24
C TYR A 55 -10.05 -2.42 18.80
N ALA A 56 -9.45 -3.36 18.07
CA ALA A 56 -9.23 -4.73 18.49
C ALA A 56 -7.90 -4.94 19.23
N HIS A 57 -7.10 -3.88 19.41
CA HIS A 57 -5.77 -3.92 20.03
C HIS A 57 -4.82 -4.92 19.35
N TRP A 58 -4.84 -4.95 18.02
CA TRP A 58 -3.88 -5.73 17.24
C TRP A 58 -2.63 -4.90 16.95
N TRP A 59 -2.81 -3.69 16.45
CA TRP A 59 -1.75 -2.71 16.28
C TRP A 59 -2.30 -1.29 16.32
N HIS A 60 -1.41 -0.34 16.56
CA HIS A 60 -1.73 1.08 16.48
C HIS A 60 -0.57 1.89 15.90
N TYR A 61 -0.88 3.09 15.41
CA TYR A 61 0.12 4.04 14.96
C TYR A 61 0.56 4.97 16.09
N THR A 62 1.86 5.27 16.13
CA THR A 62 2.48 6.14 17.16
C THR A 62 2.79 7.55 16.66
N LEU A 63 2.43 7.85 15.40
CA LEU A 63 2.66 9.15 14.77
C LEU A 63 1.90 10.28 15.44
N ASN A 64 2.52 11.46 15.46
CA ASN A 64 1.83 12.69 15.83
C ASN A 64 0.98 13.24 14.66
N GLY A 65 -0.27 13.60 14.94
CA GLY A 65 -1.20 14.21 13.97
C GLY A 65 -2.14 13.21 13.28
N LEU A 66 -2.37 12.05 13.89
CA LEU A 66 -3.35 11.08 13.40
C LEU A 66 -4.75 11.69 13.36
N THR A 67 -5.52 11.33 12.33
CA THR A 67 -6.94 11.66 12.22
C THR A 67 -7.72 10.36 12.32
N LEU A 68 -8.65 10.26 13.27
CA LEU A 68 -9.37 9.02 13.58
C LEU A 68 -8.42 7.83 13.91
N HIS A 69 -7.30 8.09 14.58
CA HIS A 69 -6.24 7.11 14.87
C HIS A 69 -5.45 6.59 13.66
N LEU A 70 -5.68 7.18 12.48
CA LEU A 70 -5.08 6.75 11.22
C LEU A 70 -4.12 7.80 10.64
N PRO A 71 -3.02 7.38 10.01
CA PRO A 71 -2.09 8.26 9.31
C PRO A 71 -2.60 8.54 7.88
N LEU A 72 -3.72 9.27 7.76
CA LEU A 72 -4.43 9.42 6.49
C LEU A 72 -3.56 9.72 5.25
N PRO A 73 -2.53 10.59 5.31
CA PRO A 73 -1.67 10.85 4.16
C PRO A 73 -0.91 9.61 3.64
N PHE A 74 -0.62 8.63 4.51
CA PHE A 74 0.15 7.45 4.14
C PHE A 74 -0.61 6.55 3.17
N TYR A 75 -1.95 6.57 3.17
CA TYR A 75 -2.75 5.75 2.27
C TYR A 75 -2.66 6.16 0.80
N ILE A 76 -2.05 7.30 0.48
CA ILE A 76 -1.74 7.65 -0.92
C ILE A 76 -0.75 6.65 -1.54
N SER A 77 0.16 6.08 -0.76
CA SER A 77 1.08 5.04 -1.24
C SER A 77 0.34 3.77 -1.70
N PRO A 78 -0.52 3.13 -0.88
CA PRO A 78 -1.34 2.00 -1.33
C PRO A 78 -2.24 2.35 -2.51
N VAL A 79 -2.81 3.56 -2.55
CA VAL A 79 -3.67 3.98 -3.67
C VAL A 79 -2.87 4.09 -4.97
N LEU A 80 -1.87 4.97 -5.04
CA LEU A 80 -1.22 5.29 -6.32
C LEU A 80 -0.10 4.32 -6.71
N ILE A 81 0.58 3.71 -5.73
CA ILE A 81 1.70 2.81 -6.01
C ILE A 81 1.22 1.37 -6.07
N TYR A 82 0.71 0.81 -4.98
CA TYR A 82 0.46 -0.63 -4.89
C TYR A 82 -0.82 -1.07 -5.62
N GLY A 83 -1.90 -0.31 -5.52
CA GLY A 83 -3.15 -0.66 -6.20
C GLY A 83 -3.34 0.01 -7.56
N SER A 84 -2.51 0.98 -7.94
CA SER A 84 -2.56 1.59 -9.29
C SER A 84 -1.33 1.29 -10.14
N LEU A 85 -0.15 1.80 -9.78
CA LEU A 85 1.04 1.62 -10.62
C LEU A 85 1.43 0.16 -10.78
N VAL A 86 1.44 -0.61 -9.69
CA VAL A 86 1.74 -2.05 -9.74
C VAL A 86 0.72 -2.78 -10.60
N TYR A 87 -0.58 -2.48 -10.49
CA TYR A 87 -1.60 -3.09 -11.35
C TYR A 87 -1.41 -2.73 -12.82
N LEU A 88 -1.02 -1.49 -13.14
CA LEU A 88 -0.66 -1.09 -14.51
C LEU A 88 0.52 -1.90 -15.04
N LEU A 89 1.54 -2.12 -14.21
CA LEU A 89 2.70 -2.94 -14.59
C LEU A 89 2.31 -4.41 -14.78
N ILE A 90 1.50 -4.97 -13.88
CA ILE A 90 0.96 -6.34 -14.02
C ILE A 90 0.21 -6.45 -15.35
N TRP A 91 -0.72 -5.55 -15.63
CA TRP A 91 -1.45 -5.51 -16.91
C TRP A 91 -0.50 -5.43 -18.11
N ARG A 92 0.49 -4.51 -18.05
CA ARG A 92 1.41 -4.25 -19.15
C ARG A 92 2.24 -5.48 -19.51
N PHE A 93 2.68 -6.22 -18.50
CA PHE A 93 3.57 -7.37 -18.67
C PHE A 93 2.82 -8.71 -18.66
N TRP A 94 1.50 -8.70 -18.48
CA TRP A 94 0.70 -9.92 -18.37
C TRP A 94 0.81 -10.82 -19.60
N ASN A 95 0.70 -10.23 -20.78
CA ASN A 95 0.72 -10.97 -22.04
C ASN A 95 2.10 -10.82 -22.70
N GLY A 96 2.96 -11.83 -22.53
CA GLY A 96 4.23 -11.93 -23.28
C GLY A 96 5.42 -12.39 -22.45
N ARG A 97 6.63 -12.09 -22.94
CA ARG A 97 7.90 -12.51 -22.31
C ARG A 97 8.11 -11.91 -20.90
N GLY A 98 7.40 -10.84 -20.57
CA GLY A 98 7.42 -10.19 -19.25
C GLY A 98 6.47 -10.83 -18.22
N HIS A 99 5.74 -11.90 -18.55
CA HIS A 99 4.74 -12.47 -17.66
C HIS A 99 5.31 -12.88 -16.29
N TRP A 100 6.54 -13.37 -16.24
CA TRP A 100 7.23 -13.69 -14.98
C TRP A 100 7.37 -12.46 -14.07
N PHE A 101 7.59 -11.27 -14.64
CA PHE A 101 7.69 -10.03 -13.89
C PHE A 101 6.32 -9.60 -13.36
N ALA A 102 5.25 -9.78 -14.15
CA ALA A 102 3.89 -9.58 -13.68
C ALA A 102 3.54 -10.54 -12.52
N MET A 103 3.95 -11.80 -12.58
CA MET A 103 3.81 -12.78 -11.49
C MET A 103 4.61 -12.38 -10.24
N LEU A 104 5.85 -11.92 -10.43
CA LEU A 104 6.67 -11.41 -9.35
C LEU A 104 6.00 -10.23 -8.66
N LEU A 105 5.39 -9.31 -9.40
CA LEU A 105 4.63 -8.20 -8.82
C LEU A 105 3.36 -8.68 -8.12
N LEU A 106 2.60 -9.56 -8.76
CA LEU A 106 1.33 -10.08 -8.25
C LEU A 106 1.52 -10.76 -6.89
N ILE A 107 2.52 -11.63 -6.78
CA ILE A 107 2.78 -12.41 -5.56
C ILE A 107 3.71 -11.65 -4.61
N GLY A 108 4.76 -11.04 -5.15
CA GLY A 108 5.84 -10.46 -4.38
C GLY A 108 5.45 -9.16 -3.68
N VAL A 109 4.61 -8.32 -4.27
CA VAL A 109 4.22 -7.04 -3.63
C VAL A 109 3.50 -7.24 -2.29
N PRO A 110 2.41 -8.02 -2.19
CA PRO A 110 1.74 -8.19 -0.90
C PRO A 110 2.63 -8.89 0.13
N LEU A 111 3.41 -9.90 -0.26
CA LEU A 111 4.30 -10.62 0.65
C LEU A 111 5.46 -9.76 1.14
N PHE A 112 6.10 -9.01 0.24
CA PHE A 112 7.20 -8.12 0.58
C PHE A 112 6.73 -7.01 1.52
N ARG A 113 5.54 -6.44 1.26
CA ARG A 113 4.99 -5.37 2.09
C ARG A 113 4.62 -5.85 3.49
N ALA A 114 3.89 -6.96 3.62
CA ALA A 114 3.64 -7.57 4.93
C ALA A 114 4.94 -7.91 5.66
N GLY A 115 5.92 -8.50 4.95
CA GLY A 115 7.24 -8.78 5.51
C GLY A 115 7.98 -7.52 5.98
N ALA A 116 7.92 -6.44 5.22
CA ALA A 116 8.54 -5.16 5.57
C ALA A 116 7.87 -4.52 6.79
N ASP A 117 6.54 -4.59 6.90
CA ASP A 117 5.80 -4.04 8.04
C ASP A 117 6.07 -4.85 9.32
N ILE A 118 6.06 -6.18 9.24
CA ILE A 118 6.45 -7.08 10.36
C ILE A 118 7.90 -6.83 10.77
N PHE A 119 8.84 -6.82 9.82
CA PHE A 119 10.27 -6.64 10.12
C PHE A 119 10.57 -5.25 10.66
N GLY A 120 9.97 -4.21 10.08
CA GLY A 120 10.08 -2.82 10.53
C GLY A 120 9.55 -2.63 11.95
N THR A 121 8.46 -3.30 12.29
CA THR A 121 7.80 -3.18 13.60
C THR A 121 8.47 -4.05 14.67
N VAL A 122 8.74 -5.32 14.37
CA VAL A 122 9.21 -6.31 15.35
C VAL A 122 10.73 -6.30 15.51
N VAL A 123 11.48 -6.13 14.42
CA VAL A 123 12.95 -6.28 14.44
C VAL A 123 13.64 -4.93 14.53
N MET A 124 13.25 -3.99 13.69
CA MET A 124 13.96 -2.71 13.55
C MET A 124 13.41 -1.61 14.46
N GLN A 125 12.18 -1.75 14.97
CA GLN A 125 11.46 -0.71 15.74
C GLN A 125 11.50 0.67 15.05
N SER A 126 11.60 0.67 13.73
CA SER A 126 11.68 1.86 12.87
C SER A 126 10.35 2.16 12.17
N SER A 127 9.36 1.29 12.37
CA SER A 127 8.00 1.49 11.90
C SER A 127 7.26 2.47 12.79
N TYR A 128 6.32 3.19 12.18
CA TYR A 128 5.34 4.03 12.87
C TYR A 128 4.16 3.23 13.44
N THR A 129 4.13 1.93 13.18
CA THR A 129 3.16 0.98 13.70
C THR A 129 3.78 0.21 14.86
N THR A 130 2.99 -0.01 15.92
CA THR A 130 3.35 -0.88 17.05
C THR A 130 2.37 -2.05 17.12
N PHE A 131 2.89 -3.27 17.26
CA PHE A 131 2.09 -4.48 17.39
C PHE A 131 1.79 -4.77 18.86
N ASP A 132 0.51 -4.76 19.21
CA ASP A 132 0.03 -4.97 20.58
C ASP A 132 -0.33 -6.44 20.85
N SER A 133 -0.45 -7.24 19.79
CA SER A 133 -0.87 -8.64 19.86
C SER A 133 0.03 -9.56 19.03
N ILE A 134 0.16 -10.82 19.46
CA ILE A 134 0.84 -11.88 18.68
C ILE A 134 0.16 -12.17 17.34
N LEU A 135 -1.12 -11.82 17.22
CA LEU A 135 -1.89 -11.99 15.98
C LEU A 135 -1.65 -10.86 14.98
N ALA A 136 -1.00 -9.76 15.37
CA ALA A 136 -0.82 -8.59 14.53
C ALA A 136 -0.10 -8.90 13.22
N GLY A 137 1.03 -9.64 13.28
CA GLY A 137 1.77 -10.04 12.09
C GLY A 137 0.96 -10.92 11.12
N PRO A 138 0.36 -12.03 11.58
CA PRO A 138 -0.53 -12.84 10.73
C PRO A 138 -1.71 -12.06 10.14
N LEU A 139 -2.32 -11.15 10.91
CA LEU A 139 -3.44 -10.33 10.46
C LEU A 139 -3.02 -9.24 9.49
N ASP A 140 -1.82 -8.67 9.64
CA ASP A 140 -1.22 -7.74 8.67
C ASP A 140 -0.96 -8.43 7.32
N LEU A 141 -0.44 -9.67 7.34
CA LEU A 141 -0.31 -10.46 6.12
C LEU A 141 -1.67 -10.70 5.46
N LEU A 142 -2.70 -11.07 6.24
CA LEU A 142 -4.05 -11.28 5.71
C LEU A 142 -4.65 -9.98 5.16
N MET A 143 -4.42 -8.84 5.81
CA MET A 143 -4.80 -7.52 5.31
C MET A 143 -4.16 -7.25 3.95
N TRP A 144 -2.83 -7.41 3.83
CA TRP A 144 -2.10 -7.21 2.57
C TRP A 144 -2.62 -8.09 1.45
N LEU A 145 -2.89 -9.37 1.72
CA LEU A 145 -3.49 -10.27 0.74
C LEU A 145 -4.92 -9.84 0.38
N ALA A 146 -5.75 -9.53 1.36
CA ALA A 146 -7.14 -9.14 1.15
C ALA A 146 -7.24 -7.86 0.31
N MET A 147 -6.49 -6.82 0.66
CA MET A 147 -6.57 -5.55 -0.05
C MET A 147 -5.92 -5.58 -1.44
N PHE A 148 -4.91 -6.44 -1.65
CA PHE A 148 -4.24 -6.55 -2.95
C PHE A 148 -4.98 -7.43 -3.96
N TYR A 149 -5.89 -8.30 -3.51
CA TYR A 149 -6.64 -9.22 -4.38
C TYR A 149 -8.17 -8.96 -4.40
N ALA A 150 -8.65 -7.88 -3.77
CA ALA A 150 -10.05 -7.46 -3.79
C ALA A 150 -10.50 -6.87 -5.13
#